data_AF-A0AAE9YZL5-F1
#
_entry.id   AF-A0AAE9YZL5-F1
#
_cell.length_a   1.000
_cell.length_b   1.000
_cell.length_c   1.000
_cell.angle_alpha   90.00
_cell.angle_beta   90.00
_cell.angle_gamma   90.00
#
_symmetry.space_group_name_H-M   'P 1'
#
loop_
_entity.id
_entity.type
_entity.pdbx_description
1 polymer ?
#
loop_
_entity_poly.entity_id
_entity_poly.type
_entity_poly.pdbx_seq_one_letter_code
_entity_poly.pdbx_strand_id
1 'polypeptide(L)'
;MKARDVNMAGLLMIIILERSLEEVIYLIHINFDIKVFVYLCALVVLYKLKYDQLVTRLCMPVLVLAVLAELYWWYSGYDGVRIHLYVLMLLLNLVTRHLLFMRLPITDNLVEGAKSLPLDWKFCELAKWSIFVLTAMLLEYLVRHLTAFNPLYIYNAFTPLMHAIAVTMLYYLTDDYLRSRFILTA
;
A
#
# COMPACT_ATOMS: atom_id res chain seq x y z
N MET A 1 9.54 -30.10 6.09
CA MET A 1 9.53 -28.62 6.16
C MET A 1 8.66 -28.24 7.36
N LYS A 2 9.13 -27.42 8.31
CA LYS A 2 8.29 -27.09 9.47
C LYS A 2 7.18 -26.14 8.99
N ALA A 3 5.95 -26.29 9.47
CA ALA A 3 4.82 -25.42 9.07
C ALA A 3 5.12 -23.92 9.24
N ARG A 4 5.97 -23.56 10.21
CA ARG A 4 6.47 -22.19 10.42
C ARG A 4 7.26 -21.66 9.22
N ASP A 5 8.11 -22.48 8.59
CA ASP A 5 8.95 -22.08 7.47
C ASP A 5 8.08 -21.71 6.25
N VAL A 6 6.99 -22.46 6.04
CA VAL A 6 6.00 -22.19 4.99
C VAL A 6 5.28 -20.87 5.26
N ASN A 7 4.81 -20.64 6.50
CA ASN A 7 4.13 -19.39 6.86
C ASN A 7 5.05 -18.17 6.69
N MET A 8 6.32 -18.29 7.07
CA MET A 8 7.31 -17.22 6.92
C MET A 8 7.65 -16.96 5.45
N ALA A 9 7.77 -18.01 4.63
CA ALA A 9 7.98 -17.87 3.19
C ALA A 9 6.81 -17.16 2.50
N GLY A 10 5.56 -17.48 2.85
CA GLY A 10 4.38 -16.80 2.33
C GLY A 10 4.35 -15.31 2.69
N LEU A 11 4.73 -14.97 3.93
CA LEU A 11 4.83 -13.58 4.38
C LEU A 11 5.91 -12.81 3.60
N LEU A 12 7.09 -13.40 3.47
CA LEU A 12 8.20 -12.84 2.68
C LEU A 12 7.82 -12.65 1.22
N MET A 13 7.12 -13.60 0.62
CA MET A 13 6.68 -13.52 -0.76
C MET A 13 5.74 -12.33 -0.99
N ILE A 14 4.79 -12.09 -0.08
CA ILE A 14 3.89 -10.93 -0.16
C ILE A 14 4.68 -9.63 -0.11
N ILE A 15 5.64 -9.51 0.83
CA ILE A 15 6.44 -8.28 1.00
C ILE A 15 7.36 -8.04 -0.21
N ILE A 16 8.05 -9.08 -0.71
CA ILE A 16 8.92 -8.97 -1.87
C ILE A 16 8.10 -8.57 -3.11
N LEU A 17 6.91 -9.16 -3.28
CA LEU A 17 6.02 -8.84 -4.39
C LEU A 17 5.51 -7.40 -4.32
N GLU A 18 5.10 -6.94 -3.13
CA GLU A 18 4.74 -5.54 -2.89
C GLU A 18 5.87 -4.60 -3.31
N ARG A 19 7.09 -4.81 -2.80
CA ARG A 19 8.23 -3.94 -3.08
C ARG A 19 8.62 -3.94 -4.55
N SER A 20 8.59 -5.11 -5.17
CA SER A 20 8.90 -5.24 -6.60
C SER A 20 7.88 -4.49 -7.45
N LEU A 21 6.58 -4.58 -7.11
CA LEU A 21 5.53 -3.86 -7.82
C LEU A 21 5.60 -2.34 -7.57
N GLU A 22 5.97 -1.90 -6.36
CA GLU A 22 6.15 -0.48 -6.04
C GLU A 22 7.20 0.17 -6.96
N GLU A 23 8.36 -0.48 -7.15
CA GLU A 23 9.40 -0.02 -8.07
C GLU A 23 8.94 -0.03 -9.53
N VAL A 24 8.22 -1.09 -9.95
CA VAL A 24 7.66 -1.15 -11.31
C VAL A 24 6.70 0.02 -11.55
N ILE A 25 5.86 0.38 -10.58
CA ILE A 25 4.93 1.51 -10.67
C ILE A 25 5.67 2.83 -10.94
N TYR A 26 6.82 3.05 -10.29
CA TYR A 26 7.64 4.25 -10.54
C TYR A 26 8.23 4.29 -11.95
N LEU A 27 8.51 3.13 -12.55
CA LEU A 27 9.12 3.01 -13.88
C LEU A 27 8.10 3.05 -15.03
N ILE A 28 6.79 2.95 -14.75
CA ILE A 28 5.77 2.98 -15.79
C ILE A 28 5.73 4.35 -16.46
N HIS A 29 5.93 4.35 -17.79
CA HIS A 29 5.65 5.52 -18.62
C HIS A 29 4.14 5.76 -18.70
N ILE A 30 3.71 6.99 -18.44
CA ILE A 30 2.31 7.31 -18.27
C ILE A 30 1.71 7.87 -19.56
N ASN A 31 0.71 7.16 -20.08
CA ASN A 31 -0.16 7.61 -21.15
C ASN A 31 -1.59 7.77 -20.61
N PHE A 32 -2.45 8.48 -21.34
CA PHE A 32 -3.86 8.69 -20.97
C PHE A 32 -4.60 7.36 -20.71
N ASP A 33 -4.41 6.36 -21.56
CA ASP A 33 -5.06 5.06 -21.43
C ASP A 33 -4.70 4.34 -20.12
N ILE A 34 -3.44 4.47 -19.70
CA ILE A 34 -2.94 3.89 -18.44
C ILE A 34 -3.61 4.58 -17.25
N LYS A 35 -3.81 5.91 -17.31
CA LYS A 35 -4.53 6.64 -16.24
C LYS A 35 -5.95 6.09 -16.07
N VAL A 36 -6.70 5.97 -17.16
CA VAL A 36 -8.08 5.47 -17.15
C VAL A 36 -8.12 4.05 -16.59
N PHE A 37 -7.22 3.18 -17.04
CA PHE A 37 -7.11 1.82 -16.53
C PHE A 37 -6.84 1.78 -15.02
N VAL A 38 -5.92 2.61 -14.52
CA VAL A 38 -5.61 2.69 -13.09
C VAL A 38 -6.83 3.11 -12.27
N TYR A 39 -7.59 4.11 -12.70
CA TYR A 39 -8.79 4.54 -11.98
C TYR A 39 -9.91 3.48 -12.00
N LEU A 40 -10.11 2.78 -13.12
CA LEU A 40 -11.06 1.68 -13.20
C LEU A 40 -10.66 0.52 -12.27
N CYS A 41 -9.39 0.13 -12.29
CA CYS A 41 -8.85 -0.85 -11.35
C CYS A 41 -9.03 -0.40 -9.90
N ALA A 42 -8.81 0.89 -9.61
CA ALA A 42 -9.02 1.46 -8.29
C ALA A 42 -10.46 1.32 -7.81
N LEU A 43 -11.43 1.66 -8.64
CA LEU A 43 -12.85 1.49 -8.31
C LEU A 43 -13.21 0.02 -8.04
N VAL A 44 -12.73 -0.91 -8.87
CA VAL A 44 -13.00 -2.35 -8.69
C VAL A 44 -12.40 -2.87 -7.37
N VAL A 45 -11.16 -2.51 -7.08
CA VAL A 45 -10.49 -2.97 -5.84
C VAL A 45 -11.16 -2.37 -4.60
N LEU A 46 -11.44 -1.06 -4.59
CA LEU A 46 -12.13 -0.45 -3.45
C LEU A 46 -13.54 -1.03 -3.27
N TYR A 47 -14.25 -1.35 -4.35
CA TYR A 47 -15.55 -2.01 -4.25
C TYR A 47 -15.45 -3.41 -3.63
N LYS A 48 -14.45 -4.21 -4.04
CA LYS A 48 -14.22 -5.53 -3.44
C LYS A 48 -13.79 -5.43 -1.97
N LEU A 49 -13.01 -4.42 -1.61
CA LEU A 49 -12.48 -4.21 -0.26
C LEU A 49 -13.38 -3.32 0.62
N LYS A 50 -14.62 -3.04 0.21
CA LYS A 50 -15.57 -2.15 0.93
C LYS A 50 -15.88 -2.57 2.37
N TYR A 51 -15.65 -3.84 2.71
CA TYR A 51 -15.87 -4.36 4.06
C TYR A 51 -14.87 -3.77 5.08
N ASP A 52 -13.73 -3.25 4.61
CA ASP A 52 -12.76 -2.58 5.47
C ASP A 52 -13.17 -1.13 5.74
N GLN A 53 -13.30 -0.77 7.01
CA GLN A 53 -13.68 0.58 7.43
C GLN A 53 -12.69 1.65 6.95
N LEU A 54 -11.40 1.30 6.85
CA LEU A 54 -10.37 2.21 6.37
C LEU A 54 -10.62 2.54 4.89
N VAL A 55 -10.92 1.54 4.07
CA VAL A 55 -11.23 1.71 2.65
C VAL A 55 -12.44 2.61 2.46
N THR A 56 -13.52 2.33 3.17
CA THR A 56 -14.79 3.04 2.98
C THR A 56 -14.77 4.46 3.55
N ARG A 57 -14.12 4.69 4.70
CA ARG A 57 -14.09 6.02 5.34
C ARG A 57 -13.00 6.94 4.81
N LEU A 58 -11.88 6.38 4.34
CA LEU A 58 -10.71 7.15 3.95
C LEU A 58 -10.43 7.04 2.44
N CYS A 59 -10.19 5.84 1.93
CA CYS A 59 -9.69 5.68 0.56
C CYS A 59 -10.75 5.98 -0.52
N MET A 60 -12.01 5.56 -0.31
CA MET A 60 -13.11 5.84 -1.24
C MET A 60 -13.34 7.34 -1.47
N PRO A 61 -13.55 8.18 -0.43
CA PRO A 61 -13.77 9.61 -0.64
C PRO A 61 -12.56 10.28 -1.29
N VAL A 62 -11.33 9.88 -0.93
CA VAL A 62 -10.11 10.41 -1.56
C VAL A 62 -10.03 10.04 -3.04
N LEU A 63 -10.40 8.82 -3.42
CA LEU A 63 -10.46 8.42 -4.84
C LEU A 63 -11.52 9.22 -5.60
N VAL A 64 -12.70 9.42 -5.02
CA VAL A 64 -13.76 10.23 -5.65
C VAL A 64 -13.28 11.66 -5.89
N LEU A 65 -12.63 12.28 -4.90
CA LEU A 65 -12.02 13.61 -5.05
C LEU A 65 -10.94 13.62 -6.14
N ALA A 66 -10.08 12.59 -6.19
CA ALA A 66 -9.05 12.46 -7.22
C ALA A 66 -9.62 12.35 -8.64
N VAL A 67 -10.69 11.59 -8.83
CA VAL A 67 -11.38 11.45 -10.12
C VAL A 67 -12.04 12.77 -10.53
N LEU A 68 -12.73 13.45 -9.60
CA LEU A 68 -13.35 14.74 -9.86
C LEU A 68 -12.30 15.81 -10.21
N ALA A 69 -11.14 15.79 -9.54
CA ALA A 69 -10.04 16.70 -9.82
C ALA A 69 -9.43 16.45 -11.20
N GLU A 70 -9.20 15.19 -11.60
CA GLU A 70 -8.74 14.86 -12.97
C GLU A 70 -9.76 15.28 -14.04
N LEU A 71 -11.06 15.08 -13.82
CA LEU A 71 -12.09 15.56 -14.74
C LEU A 71 -12.08 17.10 -14.86
N TYR A 72 -11.88 17.80 -13.74
CA TYR A 72 -11.75 19.25 -13.72
C TYR A 72 -10.50 19.73 -14.48
N TRP A 73 -9.35 19.09 -14.29
CA TRP A 73 -8.13 19.42 -15.02
C TRP A 73 -8.22 19.10 -16.50
N TRP A 74 -8.86 18.00 -16.87
CA TRP A 74 -9.16 17.66 -18.25
C TRP A 74 -10.00 18.75 -18.92
N TYR A 75 -11.04 19.24 -18.25
CA TYR A 75 -11.91 20.30 -18.77
C TYR A 75 -11.18 21.66 -18.87
N SER A 76 -10.34 21.97 -17.88
CA SER A 76 -9.60 23.26 -17.83
C SER A 76 -8.31 23.27 -18.66
N GLY A 77 -7.93 22.15 -19.29
CA GLY A 77 -6.68 22.03 -20.05
C GLY A 77 -5.43 22.14 -19.18
N TYR A 78 -5.54 21.80 -17.89
CA TYR A 78 -4.43 21.86 -16.93
C TYR A 78 -3.58 20.60 -17.04
N ASP A 79 -2.44 20.70 -17.73
CA ASP A 79 -1.55 19.58 -18.00
C ASP A 79 -0.66 19.20 -16.79
N GLY A 80 -0.30 17.91 -16.72
CA GLY A 80 0.90 17.46 -16.00
C GLY A 80 0.71 16.91 -14.59
N VAL A 81 -0.52 16.74 -14.11
CA VAL A 81 -0.76 16.24 -12.75
C VAL A 81 -0.66 14.71 -12.69
N ARG A 82 0.22 14.19 -11.81
CA ARG A 82 0.52 12.73 -11.69
C ARG A 82 -0.16 12.07 -10.48
N ILE A 83 -1.46 12.34 -10.26
CA ILE A 83 -2.19 11.76 -9.13
C ILE A 83 -2.38 10.25 -9.25
N HIS A 84 -2.61 9.74 -10.45
CA HIS A 84 -2.86 8.33 -10.71
C HIS A 84 -1.75 7.40 -10.19
N LEU A 85 -0.48 7.85 -10.15
CA LEU A 85 0.62 7.05 -9.56
C LEU A 85 0.41 6.80 -8.07
N TYR A 86 0.08 7.85 -7.32
CA TYR A 86 -0.18 7.74 -5.88
C TYR A 86 -1.46 6.93 -5.60
N VAL A 87 -2.46 7.01 -6.49
CA VAL A 87 -3.64 6.14 -6.44
C VAL A 87 -3.27 4.67 -6.65
N LEU A 88 -2.36 4.38 -7.59
CA LEU A 88 -1.89 3.02 -7.85
C LEU A 88 -1.06 2.48 -6.67
N MET A 89 -0.21 3.30 -6.05
CA MET A 89 0.53 2.94 -4.83
C MET A 89 -0.41 2.68 -3.64
N LEU A 90 -1.45 3.50 -3.49
CA LEU A 90 -2.50 3.31 -2.49
C LEU A 90 -3.21 1.97 -2.70
N LEU A 91 -3.54 1.65 -3.95
CA LEU A 91 -4.17 0.39 -4.32
C LEU A 91 -3.28 -0.81 -4.02
N LEU A 92 -1.99 -0.72 -4.37
CA LEU A 92 -1.01 -1.77 -4.07
C LEU A 92 -0.97 -2.04 -2.56
N ASN A 93 -0.86 -1.00 -1.73
CA ASN A 93 -0.83 -1.13 -0.27
C ASN A 93 -2.14 -1.74 0.30
N LEU A 94 -3.29 -1.39 -0.26
CA LEU A 94 -4.57 -1.98 0.12
C LEU A 94 -4.64 -3.48 -0.23
N VAL A 95 -4.19 -3.85 -1.42
CA VAL A 95 -4.13 -5.24 -1.86
C VAL A 95 -3.13 -6.03 -1.01
N THR A 96 -1.94 -5.48 -0.74
CA THR A 96 -0.96 -6.10 0.16
C THR A 96 -1.56 -6.35 1.53
N ARG A 97 -2.22 -5.35 2.13
CA ARG A 97 -2.88 -5.51 3.42
C ARG A 97 -3.96 -6.59 3.39
N HIS A 98 -4.75 -6.65 2.32
CA HIS A 98 -5.72 -7.73 2.14
C HIS A 98 -5.06 -9.11 2.04
N LEU A 99 -3.98 -9.23 1.27
CA LEU A 99 -3.22 -10.47 1.12
C LEU A 99 -2.60 -10.91 2.45
N LEU A 100 -2.09 -9.97 3.27
CA LEU A 100 -1.58 -10.27 4.61
C LEU A 100 -2.66 -10.88 5.51
N PHE A 101 -3.89 -10.35 5.47
CA PHE A 101 -5.03 -10.94 6.20
C PHE A 101 -5.45 -12.30 5.64
N MET A 102 -5.51 -12.44 4.31
CA MET A 102 -5.92 -13.68 3.65
C MET A 102 -4.81 -14.73 3.59
N ARG A 103 -3.58 -14.41 4.03
CA ARG A 103 -2.45 -15.33 3.95
C ARG A 103 -2.73 -16.64 4.68
N LEU A 104 -3.29 -16.56 5.89
CA LEU A 104 -3.55 -17.74 6.71
C LEU A 104 -4.48 -18.76 6.00
N PRO A 105 -5.69 -18.38 5.53
CA PRO A 105 -6.55 -19.32 4.80
C PRO A 105 -5.94 -19.75 3.46
N ILE A 106 -5.19 -18.88 2.75
CA ILE A 106 -4.50 -19.27 1.51
C ILE A 106 -3.44 -20.35 1.77
N THR A 107 -2.67 -20.19 2.85
CA THR A 107 -1.60 -21.13 3.20
C THR A 107 -2.17 -22.43 3.74
N ASP A 108 -3.26 -22.39 4.50
CA ASP A 108 -3.93 -23.59 5.02
C ASP A 108 -4.51 -24.47 3.89
N ASN A 109 -5.01 -23.84 2.82
CA ASN A 109 -5.44 -24.55 1.61
C ASN A 109 -4.29 -25.25 0.85
N LEU A 110 -3.04 -24.80 1.04
CA LEU A 110 -1.87 -25.34 0.34
C LEU A 110 -1.09 -26.34 1.20
N VAL A 111 -1.02 -26.11 2.51
CA VAL A 111 -0.30 -26.93 3.49
C VAL A 111 -1.12 -26.96 4.77
N GLU A 112 -1.58 -28.14 5.17
CA GLU A 112 -2.32 -28.33 6.42
C GLU A 112 -1.50 -27.86 7.63
N GLY A 113 -2.12 -27.07 8.51
CA GLY A 113 -1.50 -26.60 9.75
C GLY A 113 -0.82 -25.23 9.63
N ALA A 114 -1.32 -24.37 8.74
CA ALA A 114 -0.93 -22.97 8.72
C ALA A 114 -1.27 -22.31 10.07
N LYS A 115 -0.35 -21.50 10.59
CA LYS A 115 -0.52 -20.81 11.89
C LYS A 115 -0.19 -19.33 11.72
N SER A 116 -0.91 -18.50 12.48
CA SER A 116 -0.60 -17.08 12.58
C SER A 116 0.80 -16.89 13.15
N LEU A 117 1.56 -15.98 12.56
CA LEU A 117 2.83 -15.52 13.10
C LEU A 117 2.59 -14.24 13.91
N PRO A 118 3.34 -14.00 15.00
CA PRO A 118 3.26 -12.74 15.75
C PRO A 118 3.53 -11.49 14.90
N LEU A 119 4.22 -11.65 13.77
CA LEU A 119 4.56 -10.57 12.83
C LEU A 119 3.37 -10.13 11.98
N ASP A 120 2.34 -10.97 11.83
CA ASP A 120 1.22 -10.70 10.92
C ASP A 120 0.53 -9.40 11.31
N TRP A 121 0.30 -9.24 12.60
CA TRP A 121 -0.30 -8.02 13.14
C TRP A 121 0.58 -6.80 12.89
N LYS A 122 1.90 -6.92 13.17
CA LYS A 122 2.87 -5.83 12.97
C LYS A 122 2.92 -5.37 11.52
N PHE A 123 2.94 -6.30 10.57
CA PHE A 123 2.94 -5.97 9.13
C PHE A 123 1.61 -5.37 8.67
N CYS A 124 0.47 -5.89 9.14
CA CYS A 124 -0.84 -5.29 8.86
C CYS A 124 -0.94 -3.85 9.40
N GLU A 125 -0.36 -3.58 10.57
CA GLU A 125 -0.33 -2.25 11.16
C GLU A 125 0.59 -1.29 10.40
N LEU A 126 1.78 -1.74 9.99
CA LEU A 126 2.68 -0.96 9.13
C LEU A 126 2.05 -0.65 7.77
N ALA A 127 1.39 -1.62 7.13
CA ALA A 127 0.67 -1.39 5.87
C ALA A 127 -0.46 -0.36 6.03
N LYS A 128 -1.17 -0.40 7.17
CA LYS A 128 -2.16 0.64 7.53
C LYS A 128 -1.51 2.02 7.62
N TRP A 129 -0.33 2.15 8.23
CA TRP A 129 0.39 3.42 8.31
C TRP A 129 0.83 3.92 6.92
N SER A 130 1.33 3.05 6.04
CA SER A 130 1.64 3.40 4.65
C SER A 130 0.43 4.00 3.92
N ILE A 131 -0.75 3.42 4.11
CA ILE A 131 -2.00 3.92 3.53
C ILE A 131 -2.33 5.34 4.03
N PHE A 132 -2.13 5.62 5.31
CA PHE A 132 -2.33 6.98 5.86
C PHE A 132 -1.36 7.98 5.25
N VAL A 133 -0.07 7.63 5.14
CA VAL A 133 0.96 8.50 4.53
C VAL A 133 0.63 8.78 3.07
N LEU A 134 0.30 7.76 2.29
CA LEU A 134 -0.12 7.90 0.88
C LEU A 134 -1.38 8.74 0.73
N THR A 135 -2.35 8.58 1.63
CA THR A 135 -3.57 9.39 1.63
C THR A 135 -3.28 10.86 1.94
N ALA A 136 -2.45 11.13 2.94
CA ALA A 136 -2.05 12.49 3.29
C ALA A 136 -1.30 13.16 2.11
N MET A 137 -0.43 12.40 1.45
CA MET A 137 0.27 12.85 0.24
C MET A 137 -0.70 13.18 -0.90
N LEU A 138 -1.67 12.31 -1.17
CA LEU A 138 -2.73 12.55 -2.16
C LEU A 138 -3.54 13.81 -1.85
N LEU A 139 -3.92 14.01 -0.60
CA LEU A 139 -4.68 15.18 -0.17
C LEU A 139 -3.86 16.47 -0.29
N GLU A 140 -2.61 16.48 0.17
CA GLU A 140 -1.72 17.64 0.01
C GLU A 140 -1.53 17.99 -1.47
N TYR A 141 -1.35 16.96 -2.30
CA TYR A 141 -1.17 17.12 -3.73
C TYR A 141 -2.45 17.64 -4.41
N LEU A 142 -3.63 17.20 -4.00
CA LEU A 142 -4.92 17.76 -4.46
C LEU A 142 -5.06 19.24 -4.07
N VAL A 143 -4.79 19.59 -2.81
CA VAL A 143 -4.86 20.98 -2.33
C VAL A 143 -3.96 21.88 -3.14
N ARG A 144 -2.73 21.43 -3.44
CA ARG A 144 -1.74 22.21 -4.20
C ARG A 144 -2.16 22.56 -5.62
N HIS A 145 -2.95 21.69 -6.27
CA HIS A 145 -3.35 21.88 -7.67
C HIS A 145 -4.81 22.34 -7.83
N LEU A 146 -5.57 22.39 -6.75
CA LEU A 146 -6.95 22.92 -6.72
C LEU A 146 -7.03 24.31 -6.09
N THR A 147 -6.03 24.74 -5.32
CA THR A 147 -6.02 26.01 -4.62
C THR A 147 -4.74 26.80 -4.91
N ALA A 148 -4.73 28.09 -4.58
CA ALA A 148 -3.51 28.90 -4.64
C ALA A 148 -2.50 28.59 -3.51
N PHE A 149 -2.85 27.68 -2.59
CA PHE A 149 -2.01 27.29 -1.47
C PHE A 149 -1.02 26.20 -1.90
N ASN A 150 0.26 26.37 -1.58
CA ASN A 150 1.34 25.45 -1.97
C ASN A 150 2.00 24.76 -0.76
N PRO A 151 1.30 23.85 -0.07
CA PRO A 151 1.89 23.06 1.01
C PRO A 151 2.92 22.06 0.45
N LEU A 152 4.01 21.86 1.20
CA LEU A 152 5.10 20.93 0.88
C LEU A 152 5.51 20.08 2.10
N TYR A 153 4.68 20.05 3.14
CA TYR A 153 5.05 19.44 4.42
C TYR A 153 5.07 17.91 4.29
N ILE A 154 3.97 17.34 3.80
CA ILE A 154 3.83 15.90 3.60
C ILE A 154 4.69 15.46 2.41
N TYR A 155 4.77 16.25 1.34
CA TYR A 155 5.64 15.96 0.20
C TYR A 155 7.10 15.75 0.62
N ASN A 156 7.65 16.65 1.45
CA ASN A 156 9.03 16.54 1.93
C ASN A 156 9.22 15.39 2.94
N ALA A 157 8.18 15.08 3.73
CA ALA A 157 8.21 13.99 4.71
C ALA A 157 7.90 12.61 4.09
N PHE A 158 7.35 12.54 2.88
CA PHE A 158 6.84 11.31 2.29
C PHE A 158 7.92 10.22 2.18
N THR A 159 9.02 10.51 1.49
CA THR A 159 10.14 9.57 1.31
C THR A 159 10.72 9.08 2.64
N PRO A 160 11.09 9.95 3.61
CA PRO A 160 11.63 9.47 4.87
C PRO A 160 10.60 8.67 5.68
N LEU A 161 9.30 8.99 5.62
CA LEU A 161 8.26 8.19 6.29
C LEU A 161 8.12 6.79 5.67
N MET A 162 8.07 6.70 4.34
CA MET A 162 7.98 5.41 3.64
C MET A 162 9.22 4.55 3.87
N HIS A 163 10.41 5.16 3.89
CA HIS A 163 11.66 4.49 4.26
C HIS A 163 11.65 4.02 5.71
N ALA A 164 11.19 4.83 6.66
CA ALA A 164 11.10 4.44 8.06
C ALA A 164 10.19 3.20 8.23
N ILE A 165 9.05 3.17 7.53
CA ILE A 165 8.15 2.01 7.51
C ILE A 165 8.85 0.78 6.93
N ALA A 166 9.59 0.92 5.81
CA ALA A 166 10.34 -0.17 5.19
C ALA A 166 11.45 -0.73 6.11
N VAL A 167 12.23 0.15 6.74
CA VAL A 167 13.29 -0.24 7.69
C VAL A 167 12.69 -0.93 8.91
N THR A 168 11.55 -0.45 9.41
CA THR A 168 10.85 -1.07 10.55
C THR A 168 10.33 -2.47 10.19
N MET A 169 9.83 -2.66 8.97
CA MET A 169 9.47 -3.99 8.46
C MET A 169 10.67 -4.95 8.44
N LEU A 170 11.80 -4.50 7.90
CA LEU A 170 13.03 -5.28 7.82
C LEU A 170 13.56 -5.64 9.22
N TYR A 171 13.48 -4.68 10.15
CA TYR A 171 13.87 -4.89 11.54
C TYR A 171 13.04 -6.00 12.19
N TYR A 172 11.71 -5.94 12.10
CA TYR A 172 10.84 -6.98 12.68
C TYR A 172 11.08 -8.35 12.07
N LEU A 173 11.28 -8.42 10.76
CA LEU A 173 11.60 -9.66 10.07
C LEU A 173 12.92 -10.26 10.58
N THR A 174 13.96 -9.43 10.70
CA THR A 174 15.29 -9.86 11.12
C THR A 174 15.31 -10.27 12.60
N ASP A 175 14.66 -9.52 13.47
CA ASP A 175 14.53 -9.83 14.90
C ASP A 175 13.81 -11.17 15.12
N ASP A 176 12.68 -11.42 14.44
CA ASP A 176 11.99 -12.71 14.55
C ASP A 176 12.85 -13.87 14.03
N TYR A 177 13.51 -13.68 12.88
CA TYR A 177 14.37 -14.71 12.32
C TYR A 177 15.52 -15.06 13.27
N LEU A 178 16.19 -14.05 13.84
CA LEU A 178 17.29 -14.25 14.77
C LEU A 178 16.82 -14.94 16.05
N ARG A 179 15.74 -14.47 16.68
CA ARG A 179 15.16 -15.09 17.90
C ARG A 179 14.66 -16.52 17.67
N SER A 180 14.24 -16.83 16.44
CA SER A 180 13.75 -18.16 16.09
C SER A 180 14.85 -19.22 15.95
N ARG A 181 16.04 -18.81 15.50
CA ARG A 181 17.17 -19.70 15.22
C ARG A 181 18.16 -19.76 16.36
N PHE A 182 18.48 -18.61 16.91
CA PHE A 182 19.35 -18.46 18.05
C PHE A 182 18.42 -18.17 19.20
N ILE A 183 18.39 -19.05 20.20
CA ILE A 183 17.62 -18.84 21.43
C ILE A 183 18.25 -17.63 22.13
N LEU A 184 17.91 -16.44 21.66
CA LEU A 184 18.26 -15.16 22.25
C LEU A 184 17.17 -14.91 23.28
N THR A 185 17.28 -15.65 24.39
CA THR A 185 16.63 -15.26 25.64
C THR A 185 17.28 -13.95 26.06
N ALA A 186 16.59 -12.85 25.77
CA ALA A 186 16.79 -11.59 26.45
C ALA A 186 16.22 -11.70 27.88
#